data_AF-A0A7V9ZTY3-F1
#
_entry.id   AF-A0A7V9ZTY3-F1
#
_cell.length_a   1.000
_cell.length_b   1.000
_cell.length_c   1.000
_cell.angle_alpha   90.00
_cell.angle_beta   90.00
_cell.angle_gamma   90.00
#
_symmetry.space_group_name_H-M   'P 1'
#
loop_
_entity.id
_entity.type
_entity.pdbx_description
1 polymer ?
#
loop_
_entity_poly.entity_id
_entity_poly.type
_entity_poly.pdbx_seq_one_letter_code
_entity_poly.pdbx_strand_id
1 'polypeptide(L)'
;TRTWGAAGDFPVPADYDGDFRADVAVFRPSTGQWFRINSSSISFEVSTWGADGDKPAAADYDGDGKADIAVFRPSSGIWYLLRSTQGFTAQTFGISGDLPSPTAFIR
;
A
#
# COMPACT_ATOMS: atom_id res chain seq x y z
N THR A 1 -16.65 8.53 -17.68
CA THR A 1 -15.48 7.74 -17.22
C THR A 1 -14.98 8.32 -15.92
N ARG A 2 -14.82 7.49 -14.88
CA ARG A 2 -14.35 7.93 -13.56
C ARG A 2 -12.85 7.74 -13.54
N THR A 3 -12.09 8.84 -13.61
CA THR A 3 -10.63 8.81 -13.65
C THR A 3 -10.10 8.63 -12.24
N TRP A 4 -9.29 7.60 -12.03
CA TRP A 4 -8.68 7.29 -10.75
C TRP A 4 -7.18 7.37 -10.89
N GLY A 5 -6.55 8.19 -10.04
CA GLY A 5 -5.16 8.62 -10.19
C GLY A 5 -5.07 10.10 -10.55
N ALA A 6 -4.34 10.84 -9.73
CA ALA A 6 -3.83 12.17 -10.04
C ALA A 6 -2.34 12.08 -10.42
N ALA A 7 -1.81 13.12 -11.06
CA ALA A 7 -0.37 13.19 -11.29
C ALA A 7 0.38 13.09 -9.95
N GLY A 8 1.33 12.16 -9.86
CA GLY A 8 2.09 11.88 -8.64
C GLY A 8 1.54 10.75 -7.77
N ASP A 9 0.38 10.18 -8.10
CA ASP A 9 -0.09 8.95 -7.45
C ASP A 9 0.75 7.74 -7.92
N PHE A 10 1.00 6.81 -7.00
CA PHE A 10 1.69 5.54 -7.28
C PHE A 10 0.69 4.41 -7.53
N PRO A 11 0.80 3.64 -8.62
CA PRO A 11 0.02 2.41 -8.77
C PRO A 11 0.49 1.36 -7.76
N VAL A 12 -0.46 0.77 -7.04
CA VAL A 12 -0.20 -0.22 -5.97
C VAL A 12 -1.16 -1.42 -6.07
N PRO A 13 -1.35 -2.04 -7.25
CA PRO A 13 -2.24 -3.19 -7.36
C PRO A 13 -1.71 -4.36 -6.51
N ALA A 14 -2.61 -4.97 -5.73
CA ALA A 14 -2.38 -6.17 -4.94
C ALA A 14 -3.74 -6.75 -4.50
N ASP A 15 -3.78 -7.98 -4.01
CA ASP A 15 -4.99 -8.59 -3.45
C ASP A 15 -5.19 -8.11 -2.01
N TYR A 16 -6.03 -7.09 -1.77
CA TYR A 16 -6.26 -6.58 -0.42
C TYR A 16 -7.54 -7.14 0.23
N ASP A 17 -8.45 -7.71 -0.56
CA ASP A 17 -9.70 -8.27 -0.04
C ASP A 17 -9.64 -9.79 0.21
N GLY A 18 -8.59 -10.46 -0.29
CA GLY A 18 -8.26 -11.87 -0.07
C GLY A 18 -8.98 -12.80 -1.03
N ASP A 19 -9.22 -12.35 -2.26
CA ASP A 19 -9.90 -13.13 -3.30
C ASP A 19 -8.95 -13.76 -4.33
N PHE A 20 -7.64 -13.67 -4.07
CA PHE A 20 -6.54 -14.15 -4.90
C PHE A 20 -6.40 -13.43 -6.25
N ARG A 21 -6.96 -12.22 -6.36
CA ARG A 21 -6.82 -11.39 -7.55
C ARG A 21 -6.36 -10.00 -7.16
N ALA A 22 -5.55 -9.39 -8.02
CA ALA A 22 -5.10 -8.03 -7.78
C ALA A 22 -6.29 -7.04 -7.87
N ASP A 23 -6.45 -6.25 -6.83
CA ASP A 23 -7.32 -5.08 -6.79
C ASP A 23 -6.69 -3.92 -7.55
N VAL A 24 -7.54 -3.03 -8.07
CA VAL A 24 -7.07 -1.77 -8.65
C VAL A 24 -6.83 -0.80 -7.50
N ALA A 25 -5.59 -0.36 -7.30
CA ALA A 25 -5.27 0.59 -6.25
C ALA A 25 -4.21 1.63 -6.64
N VAL A 26 -4.35 2.83 -6.05
CA VAL A 26 -3.37 3.91 -6.14
C VAL A 26 -3.11 4.54 -4.77
N PHE A 27 -1.87 4.93 -4.50
CA PHE A 27 -1.46 5.68 -3.32
C PHE A 27 -1.09 7.11 -3.67
N ARG A 28 -1.69 8.07 -2.98
CA ARG A 28 -1.37 9.49 -3.10
C ARG A 28 -0.42 9.91 -1.97
N PRO A 29 0.86 10.16 -2.28
CA PRO A 29 1.86 10.49 -1.26
C PRO A 29 1.54 11.81 -0.54
N SER A 30 1.06 12.82 -1.25
CA SER A 30 0.82 14.16 -0.69
C SER A 30 -0.25 14.21 0.40
N THR A 31 -1.13 13.20 0.47
CA THR A 31 -2.20 13.11 1.47
C THR A 31 -2.18 11.81 2.26
N GLY A 32 -1.26 10.88 1.96
CA GLY A 32 -1.22 9.54 2.56
C GLY A 32 -2.45 8.70 2.24
N GLN A 33 -3.18 8.99 1.15
CA GLN A 33 -4.44 8.31 0.83
C GLN A 33 -4.22 7.12 -0.09
N TRP A 34 -4.87 6.00 0.23
CA TRP A 34 -4.99 4.82 -0.60
C TRP A 34 -6.40 4.76 -1.16
N PHE A 35 -6.50 4.59 -2.47
CA PHE A 35 -7.75 4.43 -3.19
C PHE A 35 -7.77 3.04 -3.79
N ARG A 36 -8.78 2.24 -3.49
CA ARG A 36 -8.87 0.84 -3.95
C ARG A 36 -10.23 0.52 -4.53
N ILE A 37 -10.26 -0.36 -5.53
CA ILE A 37 -11.45 -1.04 -6.01
C ILE A 37 -11.23 -2.54 -5.88
N ASN A 38 -11.99 -3.17 -4.99
CA ASN A 38 -11.91 -4.60 -4.73
C ASN A 38 -12.35 -5.37 -5.97
N SER A 39 -11.56 -6.35 -6.39
CA SER A 39 -11.80 -7.12 -7.61
C SER A 39 -13.01 -8.06 -7.45
N SER A 40 -13.30 -8.50 -6.22
CA SER A 40 -14.42 -9.38 -5.89
C SER A 40 -15.79 -8.74 -6.04
N SER A 41 -15.92 -7.47 -5.68
CA SER A 41 -17.20 -6.79 -5.48
C SER A 41 -17.33 -5.49 -6.28
N ILE A 42 -16.23 -4.98 -6.85
CA ILE A 42 -16.12 -3.66 -7.47
C ILE A 42 -16.45 -2.53 -6.46
N SER A 43 -16.33 -2.79 -5.15
CA SER A 43 -16.50 -1.77 -4.12
C SER A 43 -15.32 -0.82 -4.11
N PHE A 44 -15.61 0.48 -4.07
CA PHE A 44 -14.60 1.51 -3.94
C PHE A 44 -14.36 1.84 -2.47
N GLU A 45 -13.10 1.82 -2.06
CA GLU A 45 -12.65 2.10 -0.70
C GLU A 45 -11.56 3.18 -0.69
N VAL A 46 -11.55 3.96 0.39
CA VAL A 46 -10.50 4.94 0.68
C VAL A 46 -10.03 4.75 2.10
N SER A 47 -8.72 4.66 2.28
CA SER A 47 -8.08 4.66 3.59
C SER A 47 -6.96 5.70 3.62
N THR A 48 -6.65 6.21 4.81
CA THR A 48 -5.57 7.19 5.00
C THR A 48 -4.50 6.54 5.87
N TRP A 49 -3.36 6.24 5.27
CA TRP A 49 -2.21 5.67 5.93
C TRP A 49 -0.91 6.08 5.24
N GLY A 50 -0.08 6.81 5.98
CA GLY A 50 1.16 7.42 5.48
C GLY A 50 1.18 8.92 5.69
N ALA A 51 2.29 9.53 5.29
CA ALA A 51 2.53 10.96 5.34
C ALA A 51 3.17 11.44 4.02
N ASP A 52 3.27 12.76 3.85
CA ASP A 52 3.92 13.35 2.69
C ASP A 52 5.36 12.82 2.51
N GLY A 53 5.70 12.46 1.28
CA GLY A 53 6.98 11.87 0.92
C GLY A 53 7.14 10.36 1.16
N ASP A 54 6.21 9.71 1.84
CA ASP A 54 6.23 8.26 2.02
C ASP A 54 6.10 7.52 0.66
N LYS A 55 6.68 6.32 0.59
CA LYS A 55 6.62 5.43 -0.58
C LYS A 55 5.74 4.23 -0.25
N PRO A 56 4.77 3.86 -1.08
CA PRO A 56 3.94 2.71 -0.80
C PRO A 56 4.75 1.42 -0.94
N ALA A 57 4.45 0.44 -0.10
CA ALA A 57 5.15 -0.83 -0.06
C ALA A 57 4.20 -1.97 0.35
N ALA A 58 2.99 -2.00 -0.21
CA ALA A 58 2.01 -3.03 0.10
C ALA A 58 2.55 -4.43 -0.20
N ALA A 59 2.28 -5.38 0.70
CA ALA A 59 2.59 -6.80 0.57
C ALA A 59 1.89 -7.54 1.72
N ASP A 60 1.80 -8.87 1.67
CA ASP A 60 1.37 -9.67 2.81
C ASP A 60 2.54 -9.82 3.80
N TYR A 61 2.53 -9.02 4.87
CA TYR A 61 3.55 -9.04 5.92
C TYR A 61 3.14 -9.87 7.13
N ASP A 62 1.89 -10.34 7.18
CA ASP A 62 1.33 -11.05 8.33
C ASP A 62 0.89 -12.49 8.04
N GLY A 63 0.97 -12.90 6.77
CA GLY A 63 0.80 -14.25 6.25
C GLY A 63 -0.65 -14.66 6.07
N ASP A 64 -1.60 -13.71 6.04
CA ASP A 64 -3.03 -14.02 5.95
C ASP A 64 -3.54 -14.18 4.51
N GLY A 65 -2.67 -13.98 3.51
CA GLY A 65 -3.02 -14.05 2.11
C GLY A 65 -3.61 -12.75 1.54
N LYS A 66 -3.58 -11.65 2.30
CA LYS A 66 -3.96 -10.31 1.84
C LYS A 66 -2.76 -9.38 1.86
N ALA A 67 -2.72 -8.48 0.91
CA ALA A 67 -1.79 -7.37 0.95
C ALA A 67 -2.16 -6.40 2.08
N ASP A 68 -1.17 -6.12 2.91
CA ASP A 68 -1.27 -5.10 3.95
C ASP A 68 -0.99 -3.71 3.38
N ILE A 69 -1.56 -2.70 4.02
CA ILE A 69 -1.23 -1.31 3.73
C ILE A 69 0.08 -0.96 4.43
N ALA A 70 1.12 -0.68 3.66
CA ALA A 70 2.42 -0.33 4.22
C ALA A 70 3.09 0.81 3.45
N VAL A 71 3.90 1.58 4.17
CA VAL A 71 4.72 2.65 3.59
C VAL A 71 6.15 2.61 4.11
N PHE A 72 7.11 2.95 3.26
CA PHE A 72 8.48 3.27 3.63
C PHE A 72 8.66 4.78 3.69
N ARG A 73 9.27 5.28 4.77
CA ARG A 73 9.62 6.69 4.96
C ARG A 73 11.12 6.90 4.74
N PRO A 74 11.55 7.42 3.58
CA PRO A 74 12.98 7.56 3.26
C PRO A 74 13.73 8.54 4.18
N SER A 75 13.03 9.50 4.79
CA SER A 75 13.64 10.48 5.69
C SER A 75 14.10 9.87 7.02
N SER A 76 13.51 8.75 7.44
CA SER A 76 13.84 8.07 8.70
C SER A 76 14.27 6.61 8.53
N GLY A 77 14.16 6.04 7.33
CA GLY A 77 14.44 4.62 7.09
C GLY A 77 13.45 3.69 7.81
N ILE A 78 12.24 4.19 8.10
CA ILE A 78 11.22 3.44 8.85
C ILE A 78 10.15 2.93 7.90
N TRP A 79 9.81 1.66 8.06
CA TRP A 79 8.65 1.02 7.47
C TRP A 79 7.49 1.10 8.46
N TYR A 80 6.32 1.54 8.01
CA TYR A 80 5.09 1.60 8.79
C TYR A 80 4.06 0.66 8.16
N LEU A 81 3.73 -0.41 8.87
CA LEU A 81 2.92 -1.51 8.38
C LEU A 81 1.59 -1.52 9.12
N LEU A 82 0.48 -1.44 8.39
CA LEU A 82 -0.86 -1.67 8.91
C LEU A 82 -1.31 -3.05 8.44
N ARG A 83 -1.00 -4.06 9.25
CA ARG A 83 -1.25 -5.46 8.92
C ARG A 83 -2.71 -5.82 9.14
N SER A 84 -3.29 -6.53 8.17
CA SER A 84 -4.73 -6.83 8.05
C SER A 84 -5.29 -7.58 9.26
N THR A 85 -4.51 -8.51 9.84
CA THR A 85 -4.91 -9.33 10.99
C THR A 85 -4.06 -9.09 12.23
N GLN A 86 -2.82 -8.63 12.07
CA GLN A 86 -1.89 -8.41 13.20
C GLN A 86 -1.71 -6.93 13.58
N GLY A 87 -2.42 -6.01 12.92
CA GLY A 87 -2.41 -4.58 13.23
C GLY A 87 -1.08 -3.87 12.97
N PHE A 88 -0.92 -2.70 13.58
CA PHE A 88 0.20 -1.80 13.31
C PHE A 88 1.54 -2.33 13.84
N THR A 89 2.59 -2.16 13.05
CA THR A 89 3.98 -2.21 13.50
C THR A 89 4.86 -1.25 12.70
N ALA A 90 5.99 -0.85 13.27
CA ALA A 90 6.99 -0.04 12.59
C ALA A 90 8.40 -0.59 12.82
N GLN A 91 9.20 -0.63 11.75
CA GLN A 91 10.53 -1.23 11.76
C GLN A 91 11.51 -0.31 11.03
N THR A 92 12.68 -0.07 11.64
CA THR A 92 13.79 0.59 10.95
C THR A 92 14.51 -0.43 10.08
N PHE A 93 14.52 -0.21 8.76
CA PHE A 93 15.25 -1.04 7.80
C PHE A 93 15.50 -0.25 6.50
N GLY A 94 16.73 -0.22 6.03
CA GLY A 94 17.15 0.64 4.92
C GLY A 94 17.70 1.99 5.37
N ILE A 95 18.22 2.76 4.41
CA ILE A 95 18.83 4.07 4.60
C ILE A 95 18.14 5.14 3.75
N SER A 96 18.49 6.40 3.98
CA SER A 96 17.95 7.49 3.18
C SER A 96 18.34 7.33 1.71
N GLY A 97 17.34 7.39 0.82
CA GLY A 97 17.51 7.19 -0.61
C GLY A 97 17.12 5.80 -1.11
N ASP A 98 16.94 4.82 -0.21
CA ASP A 98 16.38 3.53 -0.60
C ASP A 98 14.94 3.69 -1.10
N LEU A 99 14.53 2.82 -2.01
CA LEU A 99 13.16 2.73 -2.48
C LEU A 99 12.67 1.30 -2.28
N PRO A 100 11.44 1.12 -1.77
CA PRO A 100 10.84 -0.20 -1.78
C PRO A 100 10.71 -0.68 -3.23
N SER A 101 10.95 -1.96 -3.46
CA SER A 101 10.60 -2.57 -4.74
C SER A 101 9.10 -2.41 -4.96
N PRO A 102 8.66 -2.07 -6.18
CA PRO A 102 7.25 -2.23 -6.56
C PRO A 102 6.80 -3.65 -6.22
N THR A 103 5.55 -3.74 -5.76
CA THR A 103 4.89 -4.93 -5.20
C THR A 103 5.39 -6.24 -5.79
N ALA A 104 5.84 -7.16 -4.93
CA ALA A 104 6.04 -8.55 -5.33
C ALA A 104 4.65 -9.17 -5.52
N PHE A 105 4.41 -9.80 -6.67
CA PHE A 105 3.19 -10.59 -6.89
C PHE A 105 3.03 -11.60 -5.76
N ILE A 106 1.96 -11.45 -4.99
CA ILE A 106 1.50 -12.46 -4.04
C ILE A 106 0.91 -13.59 -4.89
N ARG A 107 1.28 -14.83 -4.57
CA ARG A 107 0.98 -16.03 -5.35
C ARG A 107 -0.46 -16.49 -5.18
#